data_AF-A0A7S0G5W5-F1
#
_entry.id   AF-A0A7S0G5W5-F1
#
_cell.length_a   1.000
_cell.length_b   1.000
_cell.length_c   1.000
_cell.angle_alpha   90.00
_cell.angle_beta   90.00
_cell.angle_gamma   90.00
#
_symmetry.space_group_name_H-M   'P 1'
#
loop_
_entity.id
_entity.type
_entity.pdbx_description
1 polymer ?
#
loop_
_entity_poly.entity_id
_entity_poly.type
_entity_poly.pdbx_seq_one_letter_code
_entity_poly.pdbx_strand_id
1 'polypeptide(L)'
;MIREYFPAQHKFHFGFPGGNVEGKHGSPLSATQAELEEEAGLYGGEWFPLLDVGRAAPQDKYQEDCLYMYLVVDSQVKETETSTDLEEIITIEHEVPISVVHDRIYKGELQANGIATFLLGLRHLKLLGYPV
;
A
#
# COMPACT_ATOMS: atom_id res chain seq x y z
N MET A 1 2.62 -5.28 5.48
CA MET A 1 1.98 -4.02 5.93
C MET A 1 3.05 -3.11 6.49
N ILE A 2 2.77 -1.83 6.61
CA ILE A 2 3.66 -0.87 7.28
C ILE A 2 2.92 -0.21 8.45
N ARG A 3 3.71 0.24 9.42
CA ARG A 3 3.27 1.13 10.49
C ARG A 3 4.11 2.40 10.42
N GLU A 4 3.48 3.50 10.08
CA GLU A 4 4.15 4.77 9.81
C GLU A 4 3.68 5.83 10.79
N TYR A 5 4.59 6.71 11.22
CA TYR A 5 4.26 7.88 12.03
C TYR A 5 3.78 9.04 11.17
N PHE A 6 2.56 9.52 11.44
CA PHE A 6 1.94 10.63 10.71
C PHE A 6 2.18 11.93 11.49
N PRO A 7 3.03 12.86 11.02
CA PRO A 7 3.41 14.05 11.78
C PRO A 7 2.23 14.95 12.12
N ALA A 8 1.29 15.11 11.19
CA ALA A 8 0.09 15.93 11.37
C ALA A 8 -0.82 15.44 12.51
N GLN A 9 -0.81 14.13 12.79
CA GLN A 9 -1.63 13.52 13.84
C GLN A 9 -0.84 13.16 15.10
N HIS A 10 0.50 13.23 15.03
CA HIS A 10 1.41 12.80 16.09
C HIS A 10 1.15 11.36 16.53
N LYS A 11 0.84 10.46 15.58
CA LYS A 11 0.41 9.09 15.83
C LYS A 11 0.94 8.13 14.77
N PHE A 12 1.12 6.88 15.16
CA PHE A 12 1.37 5.81 14.21
C PHE A 12 0.07 5.26 13.63
N HIS A 13 0.05 5.05 12.33
CA HIS A 13 -1.05 4.42 11.60
C HIS A 13 -0.59 3.15 10.90
N PHE A 14 -1.49 2.18 10.79
CA PHE A 14 -1.25 1.02 9.94
C PHE A 14 -1.72 1.30 8.53
N GLY A 15 -0.94 0.83 7.57
CA GLY A 15 -1.20 1.03 6.15
C GLY A 15 -0.54 -0.02 5.27
N PHE A 16 -0.66 0.25 3.98
CA PHE A 16 0.07 -0.45 2.92
C PHE A 16 1.04 0.55 2.31
N PRO A 17 2.17 0.09 1.75
CA PRO A 17 3.12 0.97 1.09
C PRO A 17 2.47 1.84 0.02
N GLY A 18 2.91 3.09 -0.06
CA GLY A 18 2.49 4.01 -1.10
C GLY A 18 2.81 5.46 -0.78
N GLY A 19 3.29 6.17 -1.80
CA GLY A 19 3.60 7.59 -1.76
C GLY A 19 3.17 8.31 -3.03
N ASN A 20 3.81 9.44 -3.28
CA ASN A 20 3.42 10.37 -4.33
C ASN A 20 3.97 9.99 -5.71
N VAL A 21 3.21 10.31 -6.76
CA VAL A 21 3.73 10.22 -8.14
C VAL A 21 4.55 11.47 -8.44
N GLU A 22 5.86 11.34 -8.48
CA GLU A 22 6.81 12.41 -8.78
C GLU A 22 7.32 12.34 -10.22
N GLY A 23 8.01 13.39 -10.69
CA GLY A 23 8.56 13.43 -12.05
C GLY A 23 9.60 12.33 -12.37
N LYS A 24 10.19 11.71 -11.33
CA LYS A 24 11.08 10.55 -11.47
C LYS A 24 10.31 9.26 -11.82
N HIS A 25 9.00 9.22 -11.53
CA HIS A 25 8.13 8.09 -11.79
C HIS A 25 7.52 8.20 -13.20
N GLY A 26 7.78 7.21 -14.06
CA GLY A 26 7.22 7.19 -15.42
C GLY A 26 5.72 6.88 -15.50
N SER A 27 5.13 6.39 -14.40
CA SER A 27 3.71 6.04 -14.28
C SER A 27 3.32 5.83 -12.81
N PRO A 28 2.01 5.79 -12.47
CA PRO A 28 1.56 5.42 -11.13
C PRO A 28 2.02 4.03 -10.70
N LEU A 29 2.06 3.05 -11.61
CA LEU A 29 2.59 1.72 -11.32
C LEU A 29 4.08 1.77 -10.96
N SER A 30 4.86 2.55 -11.70
CA SER A 30 6.30 2.74 -11.41
C SER A 30 6.51 3.40 -10.05
N ALA A 31 5.63 4.32 -9.64
CA ALA A 31 5.67 4.91 -8.30
C ALA A 31 5.35 3.84 -7.26
N THR A 32 4.23 3.10 -7.39
CA THR A 32 3.86 2.06 -6.41
C THR A 32 4.93 0.97 -6.28
N GLN A 33 5.63 0.61 -7.35
CA GLN A 33 6.74 -0.33 -7.32
C GLN A 33 7.94 0.21 -6.54
N ALA A 34 8.30 1.47 -6.74
CA ALA A 34 9.38 2.12 -6.00
C ALA A 34 9.04 2.21 -4.51
N GLU A 35 7.85 2.68 -4.17
CA GLU A 35 7.38 2.82 -2.78
C GLU A 35 7.28 1.46 -2.07
N LEU A 36 6.83 0.40 -2.75
CA LEU A 36 6.84 -0.95 -2.20
C LEU A 36 8.26 -1.42 -1.85
N GLU A 37 9.22 -1.11 -2.72
CA GLU A 37 10.62 -1.46 -2.51
C GLU A 37 11.24 -0.66 -1.38
N GLU A 38 10.97 0.65 -1.33
CA GLU A 38 11.53 1.60 -0.35
C GLU A 38 10.92 1.39 1.06
N GLU A 39 9.59 1.27 1.17
CA GLU A 39 8.92 1.25 2.47
C GLU A 39 8.72 -0.16 3.04
N ALA A 40 8.72 -1.20 2.19
CA ALA A 40 8.47 -2.57 2.62
C ALA A 40 9.58 -3.57 2.24
N GLY A 41 10.57 -3.16 1.47
CA GLY A 41 11.65 -4.05 1.04
C GLY A 41 11.14 -5.21 0.19
N LEU A 42 10.06 -4.99 -0.55
CA LEU A 42 9.46 -5.98 -1.44
C LEU A 42 9.63 -5.56 -2.90
N TYR A 43 9.96 -6.52 -3.77
CA TYR A 43 10.14 -6.25 -5.20
C TYR A 43 9.63 -7.39 -6.07
N GLY A 44 9.54 -7.15 -7.38
CA GLY A 44 9.10 -8.15 -8.36
C GLY A 44 7.60 -8.45 -8.27
N GLY A 45 7.24 -9.70 -8.55
CA GLY A 45 5.85 -10.19 -8.53
C GLY A 45 5.01 -9.80 -9.76
N GLU A 46 3.76 -10.24 -9.76
CA GLU A 46 2.76 -9.87 -10.76
C GLU A 46 1.83 -8.79 -10.21
N TRP A 47 1.63 -7.72 -11.00
CA TRP A 47 0.96 -6.50 -10.58
C TRP A 47 -0.41 -6.34 -11.25
N PHE A 48 -1.42 -6.07 -10.44
CA PHE A 48 -2.80 -5.93 -10.86
C PHE A 48 -3.37 -4.58 -10.41
N PRO A 49 -3.93 -3.76 -11.31
CA PRO A 49 -4.70 -2.60 -10.89
C PRO A 49 -5.97 -3.05 -10.18
N LEU A 50 -6.29 -2.42 -9.05
CA LEU A 50 -7.50 -2.72 -8.27
C LEU A 50 -8.73 -1.93 -8.74
N LEU A 51 -8.52 -0.91 -9.56
CA LEU A 51 -9.54 -0.16 -10.28
C LEU A 51 -9.45 -0.44 -11.78
N ASP A 52 -10.47 -0.01 -12.52
CA ASP A 52 -10.42 -0.06 -13.99
C ASP A 52 -9.16 0.62 -14.53
N VAL A 53 -8.58 0.07 -15.60
CA VAL A 53 -7.32 0.56 -16.18
C VAL A 53 -7.41 2.07 -16.48
N GLY A 54 -6.44 2.82 -15.95
CA GLY A 54 -6.38 4.27 -16.10
C GLY A 54 -7.31 5.07 -15.19
N ARG A 55 -7.97 4.41 -14.22
CA ARG A 55 -8.79 5.10 -13.20
C ARG A 55 -8.05 5.17 -11.86
N ALA A 56 -8.31 6.26 -11.15
CA ALA A 56 -7.90 6.50 -9.77
C ALA A 56 -9.13 6.84 -8.92
N ALA A 57 -9.08 6.52 -7.63
CA ALA A 57 -10.12 6.94 -6.70
C ALA A 57 -9.86 8.39 -6.26
N PRO A 58 -10.82 9.31 -6.43
CA PRO A 58 -10.63 10.69 -6.00
C PRO A 58 -10.51 10.79 -4.48
N GLN A 59 -9.71 11.75 -4.00
CA GLN A 59 -9.67 12.18 -2.59
C GLN A 59 -10.29 13.59 -2.45
N ASP A 60 -11.39 13.83 -3.17
CA ASP A 60 -11.95 15.14 -3.56
C ASP A 60 -12.62 15.95 -2.44
N LYS A 61 -12.53 15.52 -1.17
CA LYS A 61 -13.17 16.25 -0.08
C LYS A 61 -12.45 17.56 0.26
N TYR A 62 -11.12 17.55 0.24
CA TYR A 62 -10.28 18.69 0.63
C TYR A 62 -9.01 18.86 -0.23
N GLN A 63 -8.81 18.01 -1.23
CA GLN A 63 -7.63 17.98 -2.09
C GLN A 63 -8.02 17.50 -3.49
N GLU A 64 -7.18 17.79 -4.48
CA GLU A 64 -7.38 17.36 -5.87
C GLU A 64 -6.70 16.00 -6.16
N ASP A 65 -6.08 15.41 -5.14
CA ASP A 65 -5.33 14.17 -5.27
C ASP A 65 -6.22 12.98 -5.62
N CYS A 66 -5.59 11.99 -6.25
CA CYS A 66 -6.22 10.74 -6.61
C CYS A 66 -5.33 9.56 -6.22
N LEU A 67 -5.96 8.45 -5.89
CA LEU A 67 -5.30 7.25 -5.42
C LEU A 67 -5.36 6.15 -6.47
N TYR A 68 -4.18 5.70 -6.90
CA TYR A 68 -4.02 4.48 -7.68
C TYR A 68 -3.74 3.32 -6.73
N MET A 69 -4.52 2.25 -6.86
CA MET A 69 -4.45 1.09 -5.97
C MET A 69 -4.03 -0.13 -6.79
N TYR A 70 -3.03 -0.86 -6.29
CA TYR A 70 -2.51 -2.06 -6.92
C TYR A 70 -2.44 -3.21 -5.93
N LEU A 71 -2.55 -4.43 -6.46
CA LEU A 71 -2.19 -5.66 -5.79
C LEU A 71 -0.93 -6.19 -6.47
N VAL A 72 0.04 -6.60 -5.67
CA VAL A 72 1.16 -7.44 -6.12
C VAL A 72 1.02 -8.82 -5.48
N VAL A 73 1.26 -9.87 -6.25
CA VAL A 73 1.37 -11.25 -5.76
C VAL A 73 2.76 -11.80 -6.07
N ASP A 74 3.20 -12.79 -5.30
CA ASP A 74 4.50 -13.44 -5.45
C ASP A 74 5.70 -12.48 -5.46
N SER A 75 5.59 -11.38 -4.69
CA SER A 75 6.70 -10.45 -4.42
C SER A 75 7.81 -11.12 -3.61
N GLN A 76 9.03 -10.64 -3.75
CA GLN A 76 10.22 -11.15 -3.06
C GLN A 76 10.74 -10.12 -2.05
N VAL A 77 11.32 -10.60 -0.95
CA VAL A 77 12.00 -9.75 0.04
C VAL A 77 13.38 -9.38 -0.47
N LYS A 78 13.71 -8.09 -0.45
CA LYS A 78 15.04 -7.58 -0.74
C LYS A 78 15.97 -7.88 0.44
N GLU A 79 17.11 -8.53 0.17
CA GLU A 79 18.06 -8.93 1.22
C GLU A 79 18.86 -7.76 1.83
N THR A 80 18.91 -6.62 1.14
CA THR A 80 19.63 -5.42 1.58
C THR A 80 18.67 -4.45 2.27
N GLU A 81 19.18 -3.68 3.24
CA GLU A 81 18.44 -2.62 3.90
C GLU A 81 17.77 -1.68 2.88
N THR A 82 16.51 -1.38 3.14
CA THR A 82 15.74 -0.40 2.40
C THR A 82 16.26 0.99 2.74
N SER A 83 16.48 1.83 1.72
CA SER A 83 16.70 3.26 1.95
C SER A 83 15.34 3.93 2.13
N THR A 84 14.78 3.87 3.33
CA THR A 84 13.66 4.74 3.69
C THR A 84 14.16 6.18 3.73
N ASP A 85 13.34 7.14 3.30
CA ASP A 85 13.70 8.56 3.40
C ASP A 85 13.97 8.92 4.87
N LEU A 86 14.91 9.83 5.12
CA LEU A 86 15.29 10.26 6.48
C LEU A 86 14.12 10.92 7.23
N GLU A 87 13.11 11.40 6.50
CA GLU A 87 11.92 12.04 7.05
C GLU A 87 10.81 11.05 7.44
N GLU A 88 10.91 9.80 6.99
CA GLU A 88 9.91 8.76 7.23
C GLU A 88 10.26 7.87 8.42
N ILE A 89 9.31 7.68 9.33
CA ILE A 89 9.47 6.79 10.48
C ILE A 89 8.53 5.60 10.29
N ILE A 90 9.05 4.54 9.68
CA ILE A 90 8.29 3.36 9.27
C ILE A 90 8.80 2.10 10.00
N THR A 91 7.88 1.21 10.36
CA THR A 91 8.17 -0.17 10.77
C THR A 91 7.45 -1.14 9.84
N ILE A 92 8.19 -2.13 9.35
CA ILE A 92 7.68 -3.12 8.40
C ILE A 92 7.13 -4.33 9.16
N GLU A 93 5.95 -4.80 8.76
CA GLU A 93 5.38 -6.06 9.20
C GLU A 93 5.14 -6.97 7.98
N HIS A 94 6.07 -7.91 7.77
CA HIS A 94 5.92 -8.96 6.77
C HIS A 94 5.00 -10.07 7.25
N GLU A 95 4.45 -10.83 6.30
CA GLU A 95 3.65 -12.05 6.55
C GLU A 95 2.44 -11.84 7.49
N VAL A 96 1.86 -10.62 7.49
CA VAL A 96 0.69 -10.30 8.32
C VAL A 96 -0.52 -11.12 7.84
N PRO A 97 -1.16 -11.92 8.71
CA PRO A 97 -2.34 -12.68 8.34
C PRO A 97 -3.53 -11.77 8.00
N ILE A 98 -4.35 -12.18 7.01
CA ILE A 98 -5.58 -11.48 6.61
C ILE A 98 -6.50 -11.20 7.81
N SER A 99 -6.62 -12.15 8.75
CA SER A 99 -7.44 -11.98 9.96
C SER A 99 -6.95 -10.84 10.85
N VAL A 100 -5.63 -10.62 10.94
CA VAL A 100 -5.06 -9.51 11.71
C VAL A 100 -5.41 -8.17 11.05
N VAL A 101 -5.39 -8.10 9.72
CA VAL A 101 -5.81 -6.89 9.00
C VAL A 101 -7.29 -6.60 9.26
N HIS A 102 -8.15 -7.62 9.23
CA HIS A 102 -9.57 -7.47 9.59
C HIS A 102 -9.75 -6.94 11.03
N ASP A 103 -9.04 -7.51 12.01
CA ASP A 103 -9.11 -7.05 13.40
C ASP A 103 -8.71 -5.58 13.53
N ARG A 104 -7.67 -5.13 12.80
CA ARG A 104 -7.25 -3.73 12.77
C ARG A 104 -8.30 -2.82 12.14
N ILE A 105 -8.96 -3.28 11.08
CA ILE A 105 -10.08 -2.55 10.47
C ILE A 105 -11.22 -2.37 11.49
N TYR A 106 -11.60 -3.43 12.21
CA TYR A 106 -12.65 -3.35 13.25
C TYR A 106 -12.29 -2.44 14.41
N LYS A 107 -10.99 -2.32 14.73
CA LYS A 107 -10.48 -1.40 15.76
C LYS A 107 -10.33 0.05 15.27
N GLY A 108 -10.55 0.32 13.98
CA GLY A 108 -10.38 1.66 13.40
C GLY A 108 -8.91 2.08 13.27
N GLU A 109 -8.00 1.13 13.10
CA GLU A 109 -6.55 1.37 13.05
C GLU A 109 -6.03 1.59 11.63
N LEU A 110 -6.88 1.43 10.60
CA LEU A 110 -6.60 1.74 9.20
C LEU A 110 -7.41 2.94 8.73
N GLN A 111 -6.82 3.73 7.84
CA GLN A 111 -7.51 4.79 7.12
C GLN A 111 -8.49 4.23 6.06
N ALA A 112 -9.49 5.04 5.67
CA ALA A 112 -10.55 4.61 4.75
C ALA A 112 -10.03 4.17 3.38
N ASN A 113 -9.02 4.84 2.84
CA ASN A 113 -8.31 4.44 1.62
C ASN A 113 -7.63 3.07 1.80
N GLY A 114 -6.91 2.84 2.89
CA GLY A 114 -6.30 1.55 3.20
C GLY A 114 -7.33 0.43 3.31
N ILE A 115 -8.49 0.69 3.92
CA ILE A 115 -9.61 -0.27 3.98
C ILE A 115 -10.10 -0.60 2.56
N ALA A 116 -10.31 0.41 1.70
CA ALA A 116 -10.75 0.20 0.32
C ALA A 116 -9.73 -0.62 -0.49
N THR A 117 -8.44 -0.28 -0.40
CA THR A 117 -7.35 -1.03 -1.03
C THR A 117 -7.36 -2.50 -0.60
N PHE A 118 -7.48 -2.76 0.70
CA PHE A 118 -7.50 -4.12 1.23
C PHE A 118 -8.70 -4.93 0.71
N LEU A 119 -9.92 -4.37 0.77
CA LEU A 119 -11.13 -5.07 0.34
C LEU A 119 -11.11 -5.36 -1.17
N LEU A 120 -10.61 -4.43 -1.99
CA LEU A 120 -10.43 -4.65 -3.43
C LEU A 120 -9.35 -5.70 -3.68
N GLY A 121 -8.25 -5.67 -2.93
CA GLY A 121 -7.19 -6.68 -2.97
C GLY A 121 -7.71 -8.08 -2.66
N LEU A 122 -8.49 -8.26 -1.59
CA LEU A 122 -9.11 -9.54 -1.24
C LEU A 122 -10.03 -10.06 -2.35
N ARG A 123 -10.84 -9.18 -2.94
CA ARG A 123 -11.68 -9.55 -4.09
C ARG A 123 -10.82 -10.04 -5.25
N HIS A 124 -9.71 -9.37 -5.54
CA HIS A 124 -8.83 -9.72 -6.65
C HIS A 124 -8.10 -11.05 -6.39
N LEU A 125 -7.56 -11.25 -5.19
CA LEU A 125 -6.97 -12.53 -4.76
C LEU A 125 -7.95 -13.71 -4.93
N LYS A 126 -9.20 -13.52 -4.53
CA LYS A 126 -10.25 -14.53 -4.72
C LYS A 126 -10.50 -14.84 -6.20
N LEU A 127 -10.49 -13.83 -7.07
CA LEU A 127 -10.66 -14.00 -8.52
C LEU A 127 -9.48 -14.74 -9.15
N LEU A 128 -8.28 -14.53 -8.63
CA LEU A 128 -7.06 -15.23 -9.03
C LEU A 128 -6.96 -16.66 -8.45
N GLY A 129 -7.87 -17.05 -7.55
CA GLY A 129 -7.90 -18.40 -6.96
C GLY A 129 -7.04 -18.57 -5.70
N TYR A 130 -6.55 -17.47 -5.10
CA TYR A 130 -5.85 -17.53 -3.83
C TYR A 130 -6.81 -17.80 -2.67
N PRO A 131 -6.37 -18.53 -1.63
CA PRO A 131 -7.13 -18.65 -0.39
C PRO A 131 -7.16 -17.29 0.33
N VAL A 132 -8.37 -16.82 0.66
CA VAL A 132 -8.62 -15.57 1.39
C VAL A 132 -9.56 -15.80 2.56
#